data_AF-A0A2N9I823-F1
#
_entry.id   AF-A0A2N9I823-F1
#
_cell.length_a   1.000
_cell.length_b   1.000
_cell.length_c   1.000
_cell.angle_alpha   90.00
_cell.angle_beta   90.00
_cell.angle_gamma   90.00
#
_symmetry.space_group_name_H-M   'P 1'
#
loop_
_entity.id
_entity.type
_entity.pdbx_description
1 polymer ?
#
loop_
_entity_poly.entity_id
_entity_poly.type
_entity_poly.pdbx_seq_one_letter_code
_entity_poly.pdbx_strand_id
1 'polypeptide(L)'
;MKKSFSLLLISIGCSPYYQFAHFTANQSIIEAFEKEEDVNNRALHVIDFDISYGFQWPSLIQSLSEMASSGNRISLRITGFGRSLEELQGTENRLVSFSKGFRNLTFEFQGLLRGSKLIYLKKKKNETVVANLVFYLDTLNNYLEISETLKSVHSLKPSIVILVEQEGNRSSISFLSRFMESLHYFAAMFDSLDDCLPLESAERLVIEKNHLGKEIKSLLNYDNGGINCPKYERMETWKARMENHGFRGVKLSSKSMIQAKLLLRIRTHYCPLQFNGESSSGGFRVFERDDGRAISLGWQDRCLLTASLWHCV
;
A
#
# COMPACT_ATOMS: atom_id res chain seq x y z
N MET A 1 -5.23 -18.84 8.82
CA MET A 1 -5.87 -17.51 8.68
C MET A 1 -5.78 -16.64 9.94
N LYS A 2 -6.28 -17.06 11.12
CA LYS A 2 -6.32 -16.24 12.36
C LYS A 2 -4.97 -15.60 12.79
N LYS A 3 -3.86 -16.35 12.76
CA LYS A 3 -2.53 -15.81 13.12
C LYS A 3 -2.02 -14.71 12.18
N SER A 4 -2.29 -14.81 10.88
CA SER A 4 -1.87 -13.80 9.89
C SER A 4 -2.71 -12.52 9.99
N PHE A 5 -4.00 -12.65 10.30
CA PHE A 5 -4.89 -11.53 10.60
C PHE A 5 -4.41 -10.74 11.82
N SER A 6 -4.15 -11.43 12.93
CA SER A 6 -3.66 -10.78 14.16
C SER A 6 -2.30 -10.10 13.94
N LEU A 7 -1.37 -10.75 13.24
CA LEU A 7 -0.07 -10.15 12.91
C LEU A 7 -0.22 -8.86 12.11
N LEU A 8 -1.04 -8.86 11.05
CA LEU A 8 -1.23 -7.66 10.23
C LEU A 8 -1.92 -6.55 11.02
N LEU A 9 -2.92 -6.88 11.84
CA LEU A 9 -3.61 -5.91 12.69
C LEU A 9 -2.66 -5.26 13.70
N ILE A 10 -1.79 -6.07 14.31
CA ILE A 10 -0.73 -5.59 15.21
C ILE A 10 0.23 -4.67 14.44
N SER A 11 0.73 -5.08 13.27
CA SER A 11 1.64 -4.24 12.48
C SER A 11 1.02 -2.90 12.07
N ILE A 12 -0.27 -2.88 11.68
CA ILE A 12 -1.01 -1.65 11.39
C ILE A 12 -1.16 -0.78 12.65
N GLY A 13 -1.41 -1.40 13.81
CA GLY A 13 -1.60 -0.71 15.08
C GLY A 13 -0.30 -0.13 15.66
N CYS A 14 0.85 -0.75 15.41
CA CYS A 14 2.10 -0.41 16.07
C CYS A 14 3.03 0.48 15.24
N SER A 15 2.98 0.43 13.90
CA SER A 15 3.86 1.21 13.03
C SER A 15 3.07 2.06 12.03
N PRO A 16 3.55 3.27 11.65
CA PRO A 16 2.93 4.06 10.57
C PRO A 16 3.08 3.41 9.18
N TYR A 17 3.85 2.33 9.04
CA TYR A 17 4.19 1.69 7.76
C TYR A 17 2.98 1.43 6.85
N TYR A 18 2.01 0.63 7.32
CA TYR A 18 0.81 0.31 6.54
C TYR A 18 -0.18 1.47 6.45
N GLN A 19 -0.25 2.31 7.50
CA GLN A 19 -1.15 3.47 7.48
C GLN A 19 -0.70 4.50 6.45
N PHE A 20 0.60 4.74 6.32
CA PHE A 20 1.16 5.63 5.30
C PHE A 20 0.78 5.14 3.90
N ALA A 21 0.93 3.83 3.63
CA ALA A 21 0.55 3.21 2.37
C ALA A 21 -0.93 3.44 2.06
N HIS A 22 -1.81 3.03 2.98
CA HIS A 22 -3.26 3.09 2.80
C HIS A 22 -3.79 4.51 2.70
N PHE A 23 -3.31 5.42 3.55
CA PHE A 23 -3.81 6.80 3.59
C PHE A 23 -3.37 7.57 2.36
N THR A 24 -2.10 7.45 1.95
CA THR A 24 -1.59 8.07 0.72
C THR A 24 -2.36 7.56 -0.51
N ALA A 25 -2.58 6.24 -0.59
CA ALA A 25 -3.37 5.64 -1.66
C ALA A 25 -4.80 6.20 -1.64
N ASN A 26 -5.51 6.14 -0.51
CA ASN A 26 -6.89 6.59 -0.39
C ASN A 26 -7.06 8.08 -0.69
N GLN A 27 -6.12 8.93 -0.25
CA GLN A 27 -6.12 10.36 -0.60
C GLN A 27 -6.04 10.56 -2.11
N SER A 28 -5.19 9.78 -2.78
CA SER A 28 -5.04 9.83 -4.24
C SER A 28 -6.28 9.30 -4.98
N ILE A 29 -6.97 8.31 -4.41
CA ILE A 29 -8.26 7.80 -4.92
C ILE A 29 -9.33 8.89 -4.87
N ILE A 30 -9.45 9.56 -3.71
CA ILE A 30 -10.42 10.63 -3.50
C ILE A 30 -10.18 11.75 -4.52
N GLU A 31 -8.93 12.18 -4.69
CA GLU A 31 -8.60 13.24 -5.65
C GLU A 31 -8.87 12.84 -7.11
N ALA A 32 -8.60 11.60 -7.49
CA ALA A 32 -8.94 11.11 -8.82
C ALA A 32 -10.46 11.09 -9.05
N PHE A 33 -11.23 10.73 -8.02
CA PHE A 33 -12.68 10.77 -8.04
C PHE A 33 -13.24 12.20 -8.11
N GLU A 34 -12.71 13.14 -7.32
CA GLU A 34 -13.09 14.57 -7.37
C GLU A 34 -12.77 15.20 -8.73
N LYS A 35 -11.60 14.88 -9.30
CA LYS A 35 -11.15 15.41 -10.59
C LYS A 35 -12.08 15.02 -11.76
N GLU A 36 -12.79 13.90 -11.64
CA GLU A 36 -13.71 13.40 -12.65
C GLU A 36 -15.19 13.60 -12.27
N GLU A 37 -15.51 14.48 -11.31
CA GLU A 37 -16.88 14.65 -10.79
C GLU A 37 -17.93 14.93 -11.88
N ASP A 38 -17.57 15.66 -12.94
CA ASP A 38 -18.47 15.98 -14.06
C ASP A 38 -18.79 14.79 -14.97
N VAL A 39 -17.96 13.73 -14.96
CA VAL A 39 -18.02 12.62 -15.93
C VAL A 39 -18.16 11.25 -15.30
N ASN A 40 -17.91 11.11 -13.99
CA ASN A 40 -17.88 9.82 -13.31
C ASN A 40 -19.23 9.38 -12.73
N ASN A 41 -20.29 10.15 -12.93
CA ASN A 41 -21.65 9.83 -12.47
C ASN A 41 -21.71 9.44 -10.98
N ARG A 42 -20.82 10.03 -10.15
CA ARG A 42 -20.68 9.73 -8.72
C ARG A 42 -20.42 8.25 -8.42
N ALA A 43 -19.82 7.55 -9.38
CA ALA A 43 -19.48 6.13 -9.30
C ALA A 43 -17.96 5.94 -9.31
N LEU A 44 -17.45 5.31 -8.26
CA LEU A 44 -16.05 4.93 -8.10
C LEU A 44 -15.93 3.41 -8.11
N HIS A 45 -14.99 2.90 -8.90
CA HIS A 45 -14.64 1.49 -8.94
C HIS A 45 -13.15 1.32 -8.65
N VAL A 46 -12.85 0.70 -7.52
CA VAL A 46 -11.48 0.38 -7.10
C VAL A 46 -11.20 -1.09 -7.38
N ILE A 47 -10.10 -1.36 -8.09
CA ILE A 47 -9.60 -2.70 -8.37
C ILE A 47 -8.36 -2.90 -7.50
N ASP A 48 -8.50 -3.71 -6.45
CA ASP A 48 -7.44 -4.03 -5.50
C ASP A 48 -6.83 -5.40 -5.81
N PHE A 49 -5.53 -5.40 -6.16
CA PHE A 49 -4.82 -6.60 -6.55
C PHE A 49 -4.34 -7.46 -5.36
N ASP A 50 -4.41 -6.95 -4.13
CA ASP A 50 -4.27 -7.74 -2.90
C ASP A 50 -5.25 -7.30 -1.80
N ILE A 51 -6.51 -7.71 -1.94
CA ILE A 51 -7.55 -7.28 -1.00
C ILE A 51 -7.26 -7.73 0.45
N SER A 52 -6.53 -8.84 0.61
CA SER A 52 -6.16 -9.41 1.91
C SER A 52 -7.37 -9.39 2.87
N TYR A 53 -7.26 -8.70 4.00
CA TYR A 53 -8.34 -8.56 4.99
C TYR A 53 -9.24 -7.33 4.81
N GLY A 54 -8.94 -6.46 3.84
CA GLY A 54 -9.70 -5.26 3.49
C GLY A 54 -9.45 -4.06 4.40
N PHE A 55 -8.35 -4.01 5.15
CA PHE A 55 -8.11 -2.95 6.16
C PHE A 55 -7.88 -1.54 5.58
N GLN A 56 -7.52 -1.41 4.31
CA GLN A 56 -7.40 -0.11 3.64
C GLN A 56 -8.77 0.59 3.51
N TRP A 57 -9.82 -0.17 3.21
CA TRP A 57 -11.07 0.33 2.65
C TRP A 57 -12.03 1.01 3.63
N PRO A 58 -12.10 0.67 4.93
CA PRO A 58 -12.98 1.38 5.87
C PRO A 58 -12.76 2.90 5.90
N SER A 59 -11.51 3.35 5.87
CA SER A 59 -11.21 4.79 5.85
C SER A 59 -11.69 5.49 4.57
N LEU A 60 -11.52 4.85 3.40
CA LEU A 60 -12.05 5.37 2.14
C LEU A 60 -13.58 5.41 2.14
N ILE A 61 -14.24 4.34 2.61
CA ILE A 61 -15.70 4.25 2.72
C ILE A 61 -16.24 5.41 3.57
N GLN A 62 -15.61 5.68 4.71
CA GLN A 62 -15.99 6.78 5.58
C GLN A 62 -15.82 8.14 4.89
N SER A 63 -14.66 8.42 4.30
CA SER A 63 -14.42 9.71 3.62
C SER A 63 -15.40 9.93 2.44
N LEU A 64 -15.68 8.90 1.64
CA LEU A 64 -16.67 9.01 0.57
C LEU A 64 -18.09 9.23 1.10
N SER A 65 -18.44 8.61 2.24
CA SER A 65 -19.72 8.89 2.89
C SER A 65 -19.79 10.34 3.38
N GLU A 66 -18.72 10.89 3.95
CA GLU A 66 -18.68 12.29 4.40
C GLU A 66 -18.81 13.29 3.23
N MET A 67 -18.35 12.92 2.02
CA MET A 67 -18.53 13.69 0.78
C MET A 67 -19.90 13.52 0.11
N ALA A 68 -20.69 12.53 0.52
CA ALA A 68 -22.00 12.22 -0.06
C ALA A 68 -23.14 12.88 0.72
N SER A 69 -24.29 13.08 0.06
CA SER A 69 -25.52 13.52 0.73
C SER A 69 -26.70 12.62 0.37
N SER A 70 -27.81 12.72 1.11
CA SER A 70 -29.01 11.91 0.85
C SER A 70 -29.58 12.09 -0.56
N GLY A 71 -29.42 13.28 -1.14
CA GLY A 71 -29.85 13.58 -2.51
C GLY A 71 -28.76 13.40 -3.58
N ASN A 72 -27.50 13.20 -3.17
CA ASN A 72 -26.35 13.05 -4.08
C ASN A 72 -25.42 11.93 -3.58
N ARG A 73 -25.92 10.69 -3.69
CA ARG A 73 -25.25 9.49 -3.19
C ARG A 73 -23.99 9.19 -4.00
N ILE A 74 -23.02 8.55 -3.35
CA ILE A 74 -21.84 7.99 -4.02
C ILE A 74 -22.02 6.47 -4.14
N SER A 75 -21.68 5.93 -5.31
CA SER A 75 -21.61 4.48 -5.56
C SER A 75 -20.15 4.05 -5.51
N LEU A 76 -19.80 3.21 -4.54
CA LEU A 76 -18.48 2.60 -4.43
C LEU A 76 -18.58 1.12 -4.75
N ARG A 77 -17.77 0.69 -5.73
CA ARG A 77 -17.53 -0.72 -6.01
C ARG A 77 -16.07 -1.07 -5.76
N ILE A 78 -15.84 -2.17 -5.07
CA ILE A 78 -14.49 -2.72 -4.88
C ILE A 78 -14.45 -4.11 -5.51
N THR A 79 -13.59 -4.30 -6.50
CA THR A 79 -13.19 -5.62 -6.97
C THR A 79 -11.86 -5.98 -6.33
N GLY A 80 -11.86 -7.00 -5.46
CA GLY A 80 -10.70 -7.41 -4.69
C GLY A 80 -10.16 -8.77 -5.11
N PHE A 81 -8.85 -8.86 -5.35
CA PHE A 81 -8.15 -10.12 -5.61
C PHE A 81 -7.59 -10.71 -4.32
N GLY A 82 -8.03 -11.91 -3.96
CA GLY A 82 -7.67 -12.60 -2.73
C GLY A 82 -6.98 -13.94 -2.97
N ARG A 83 -6.36 -14.49 -1.93
CA ARG A 83 -5.58 -15.75 -2.03
C ARG A 83 -6.43 -17.01 -1.91
N SER A 84 -7.63 -16.90 -1.34
CA SER A 84 -8.59 -17.99 -1.22
C SER A 84 -10.02 -17.46 -1.17
N LEU A 85 -11.00 -18.34 -1.44
CA LEU A 85 -12.41 -17.99 -1.33
C LEU A 85 -12.81 -17.65 0.12
N GLU A 86 -12.23 -18.34 1.11
CA GLU A 86 -12.48 -18.06 2.54
C GLU A 86 -12.00 -16.65 2.93
N GLU A 87 -10.82 -16.23 2.45
CA GLU A 87 -10.31 -14.87 2.66
C GLU A 87 -11.25 -13.83 2.06
N LEU A 88 -11.67 -14.05 0.80
CA LEU A 88 -12.58 -13.16 0.07
C LEU A 88 -13.93 -13.04 0.76
N GLN A 89 -14.55 -14.15 1.15
CA GLN A 89 -15.83 -14.17 1.88
C GLN A 89 -15.72 -13.44 3.22
N GLY A 90 -14.61 -13.67 3.96
CA GLY A 90 -14.36 -12.96 5.20
C GLY A 90 -14.25 -11.45 4.99
N THR A 91 -13.54 -11.02 3.95
CA THR A 91 -13.34 -9.59 3.63
C THR A 91 -14.63 -8.94 3.15
N GLU A 92 -15.38 -9.60 2.26
CA GLU A 92 -16.70 -9.16 1.83
C GLU A 92 -17.62 -8.92 3.02
N ASN A 93 -17.75 -9.93 3.90
CA ASN A 93 -18.61 -9.83 5.09
C ASN A 93 -18.24 -8.63 5.97
N ARG A 94 -16.94 -8.38 6.19
CA ARG A 94 -16.46 -7.23 6.97
C ARG A 94 -16.80 -5.89 6.30
N LEU A 95 -16.51 -5.75 5.02
CA LEU A 95 -16.70 -4.49 4.29
C LEU A 95 -18.18 -4.17 4.08
N VAL A 96 -18.99 -5.17 3.69
CA VAL A 96 -20.45 -5.02 3.54
C VAL A 96 -21.12 -4.72 4.88
N SER A 97 -20.67 -5.34 5.97
CA SER A 97 -21.18 -5.02 7.30
C SER A 97 -20.85 -3.58 7.70
N PHE A 98 -19.61 -3.15 7.51
CA PHE A 98 -19.16 -1.77 7.79
C PHE A 98 -19.92 -0.74 6.94
N SER A 99 -20.13 -1.02 5.65
CA SER A 99 -20.79 -0.09 4.73
C SER A 99 -22.26 0.19 5.06
N LYS A 100 -22.96 -0.74 5.75
CA LYS A 100 -24.36 -0.55 6.17
C LYS A 100 -24.55 0.63 7.12
N GLY A 101 -23.50 1.10 7.79
CA GLY A 101 -23.54 2.29 8.63
C GLY A 101 -23.77 3.60 7.86
N PHE A 102 -23.52 3.60 6.55
CA PHE A 102 -23.46 4.83 5.74
C PHE A 102 -24.64 4.92 4.76
N ARG A 103 -25.71 5.60 5.18
CA ARG A 103 -26.96 5.67 4.41
C ARG A 103 -26.86 6.39 3.08
N ASN A 104 -25.87 7.24 2.87
CA ASN A 104 -25.62 8.05 1.67
C ASN A 104 -24.61 7.41 0.70
N LEU A 105 -24.12 6.21 1.01
CA LEU A 105 -23.22 5.44 0.15
C LEU A 105 -23.92 4.17 -0.34
N THR A 106 -23.72 3.80 -1.60
CA THR A 106 -24.08 2.48 -2.13
C THR A 106 -22.79 1.69 -2.30
N PHE A 107 -22.69 0.52 -1.68
CA PHE A 107 -21.47 -0.29 -1.68
C PHE A 107 -21.69 -1.64 -2.38
N GLU A 108 -20.77 -2.01 -3.27
CA GLU A 108 -20.72 -3.30 -3.97
C GLU A 108 -19.32 -3.90 -3.83
N PHE A 109 -19.24 -5.20 -3.50
CA PHE A 109 -17.98 -5.93 -3.46
C PHE A 109 -18.00 -7.09 -4.46
N GLN A 110 -16.88 -7.30 -5.15
CA GLN A 110 -16.67 -8.45 -6.02
C GLN A 110 -15.32 -9.11 -5.68
N GLY A 111 -15.36 -10.34 -5.17
CA GLY A 111 -14.14 -11.12 -4.91
C GLY A 111 -13.70 -11.93 -6.12
N LEU A 112 -12.40 -11.89 -6.45
CA LEU A 112 -11.77 -12.73 -7.47
C LEU A 112 -10.52 -13.40 -6.88
N LEU A 113 -10.19 -14.62 -7.31
CA LEU A 113 -8.95 -15.26 -6.89
C LEU A 113 -7.76 -14.61 -7.62
N ARG A 114 -6.64 -14.41 -6.93
CA ARG A 114 -5.38 -13.99 -7.55
C ARG A 114 -5.01 -14.92 -8.72
N GLY A 115 -4.53 -14.32 -9.81
CA GLY A 115 -4.27 -15.02 -11.08
C GLY A 115 -5.51 -15.14 -11.99
N SER A 116 -6.70 -14.74 -11.54
CA SER A 116 -7.86 -14.64 -12.44
C SER A 116 -7.62 -13.56 -13.50
N LYS A 117 -8.07 -13.83 -14.73
CA LYS A 117 -7.91 -12.89 -15.86
C LYS A 117 -8.75 -11.63 -15.65
N LEU A 118 -8.18 -10.47 -15.97
CA LEU A 118 -8.89 -9.18 -15.85
C LEU A 118 -10.06 -9.00 -16.84
N ILE A 119 -10.21 -9.90 -17.82
CA ILE A 119 -11.35 -9.91 -18.76
C ILE A 119 -12.71 -10.04 -18.06
N TYR A 120 -12.74 -10.53 -16.81
CA TYR A 120 -13.96 -10.64 -16.02
C TYR A 120 -14.37 -9.31 -15.37
N LEU A 121 -13.54 -8.26 -15.46
CA LEU A 121 -13.85 -6.94 -14.93
C LEU A 121 -14.84 -6.24 -15.84
N LYS A 122 -16.05 -6.05 -15.33
CA LYS A 122 -17.06 -5.20 -15.98
C LYS A 122 -16.80 -3.75 -15.60
N LYS A 123 -16.42 -2.92 -16.57
CA LYS A 123 -16.41 -1.46 -16.42
C LYS A 123 -17.83 -0.95 -16.64
N LYS A 124 -18.38 -0.21 -15.66
CA LYS A 124 -19.65 0.51 -15.88
C LYS A 124 -19.33 1.77 -16.68
N LYS A 125 -20.25 2.20 -17.54
CA LYS A 125 -20.07 3.44 -18.31
C LYS A 125 -20.03 4.61 -17.33
N ASN A 126 -19.10 5.55 -17.54
CA ASN A 126 -18.98 6.77 -16.76
C ASN A 126 -18.77 6.50 -15.26
N GLU A 127 -17.76 5.71 -14.90
CA GLU A 127 -17.28 5.54 -13.52
C GLU A 127 -15.77 5.88 -13.47
N THR A 128 -15.31 6.47 -12.37
CA THR A 128 -13.87 6.61 -12.10
C THR A 128 -13.32 5.23 -11.75
N VAL A 129 -12.30 4.77 -12.49
CA VAL A 129 -11.69 3.45 -12.25
C VAL A 129 -10.28 3.64 -11.71
N VAL A 130 -9.98 3.02 -10.57
CA VAL A 130 -8.66 3.04 -9.94
C VAL A 130 -8.08 1.63 -9.90
N ALA A 131 -6.81 1.48 -10.27
CA ALA A 131 -6.04 0.27 -9.98
C ALA A 131 -5.14 0.50 -8.75
N ASN A 132 -5.32 -0.30 -7.70
CA ASN A 132 -4.58 -0.22 -6.45
C ASN A 132 -3.56 -1.38 -6.37
N LEU A 133 -2.29 -1.06 -6.60
CA LEU A 133 -1.15 -1.97 -6.54
C LEU A 133 -0.32 -1.66 -5.28
N VAL A 134 -0.90 -1.93 -4.12
CA VAL A 134 -0.27 -1.71 -2.82
C VAL A 134 0.30 -3.05 -2.33
N PHE A 135 1.62 -3.14 -2.18
CA PHE A 135 2.34 -4.37 -1.77
C PHE A 135 2.07 -5.60 -2.65
N TYR A 136 1.80 -5.40 -3.95
CA TYR A 136 1.32 -6.48 -4.81
C TYR A 136 2.39 -7.01 -5.77
N LEU A 137 3.05 -6.13 -6.53
CA LEU A 137 3.95 -6.54 -7.60
C LEU A 137 5.18 -7.25 -7.04
N ASP A 138 5.65 -6.85 -5.86
CA ASP A 138 6.72 -7.54 -5.12
C ASP A 138 6.36 -8.97 -4.69
N THR A 139 5.07 -9.32 -4.69
CA THR A 139 4.62 -10.69 -4.36
C THR A 139 4.71 -11.65 -5.54
N LEU A 140 4.93 -11.14 -6.75
CA LEU A 140 5.01 -11.93 -7.98
C LEU A 140 6.41 -12.55 -8.13
N ASN A 141 6.47 -13.77 -8.66
CA ASN A 141 7.68 -14.59 -8.59
C ASN A 141 8.74 -14.19 -9.62
N ASN A 142 8.31 -13.61 -10.75
CA ASN A 142 9.21 -13.33 -11.86
C ASN A 142 8.80 -12.08 -12.67
N TYR A 143 9.72 -11.64 -13.53
CA TYR A 143 9.55 -10.47 -14.39
C TYR A 143 8.36 -10.60 -15.35
N LEU A 144 8.06 -11.81 -15.83
CA LEU A 144 6.99 -12.06 -16.79
C LEU A 144 5.62 -11.82 -16.15
N GLU A 145 5.39 -12.33 -14.93
CA GLU A 145 4.15 -12.09 -14.18
C GLU A 145 3.92 -10.59 -13.95
N ILE A 146 4.96 -9.85 -13.52
CA ILE A 146 4.88 -8.39 -13.35
C ILE A 146 4.51 -7.72 -14.68
N SER A 147 5.18 -8.10 -15.77
CA SER A 147 4.93 -7.53 -17.10
C SER A 147 3.50 -7.80 -17.59
N GLU A 148 3.00 -9.03 -17.41
CA GLU A 148 1.62 -9.41 -17.77
C GLU A 148 0.57 -8.66 -16.94
N THR A 149 0.81 -8.51 -15.63
CA THR A 149 -0.04 -7.70 -14.75
C THR A 149 -0.09 -6.25 -15.24
N LEU A 150 1.06 -5.61 -15.48
CA LEU A 150 1.12 -4.22 -15.92
C LEU A 150 0.42 -4.01 -17.27
N LYS A 151 0.61 -4.93 -18.23
CA LYS A 151 -0.13 -4.91 -19.52
C LYS A 151 -1.64 -5.02 -19.30
N SER A 152 -2.05 -5.91 -18.40
CA SER A 152 -3.47 -6.10 -18.09
C SER A 152 -4.07 -4.85 -17.43
N VAL A 153 -3.36 -4.24 -16.49
CA VAL A 153 -3.76 -2.95 -15.87
C VAL A 153 -3.86 -1.84 -16.91
N HIS A 154 -2.87 -1.72 -17.81
CA HIS A 154 -2.88 -0.71 -18.87
C HIS A 154 -4.11 -0.86 -19.79
N SER A 155 -4.47 -2.10 -20.15
CA SER A 155 -5.63 -2.39 -20.99
C SER A 155 -6.97 -1.95 -20.41
N LEU A 156 -7.08 -1.85 -19.08
CA LEU A 156 -8.29 -1.36 -18.39
C LEU A 156 -8.47 0.14 -18.53
N LYS A 157 -7.40 0.88 -18.86
CA LYS A 157 -7.36 2.34 -18.91
C LYS A 157 -7.98 2.97 -17.66
N PRO A 158 -7.44 2.67 -16.46
CA PRO A 158 -7.89 3.30 -15.23
C PRO A 158 -7.59 4.80 -15.25
N SER A 159 -8.41 5.57 -14.54
CA SER A 159 -8.23 7.00 -14.30
C SER A 159 -6.90 7.28 -13.59
N ILE A 160 -6.54 6.40 -12.64
CA ILE A 160 -5.24 6.42 -11.97
C ILE A 160 -4.83 4.99 -11.56
N VAL A 161 -3.53 4.73 -11.61
CA VAL A 161 -2.88 3.56 -11.00
C VAL A 161 -2.06 4.04 -9.82
N ILE A 162 -2.25 3.42 -8.67
CA ILE A 162 -1.51 3.67 -7.45
C ILE A 162 -0.53 2.52 -7.26
N LEU A 163 0.75 2.84 -7.11
CA LEU A 163 1.80 1.86 -6.82
C LEU A 163 2.43 2.21 -5.48
N VAL A 164 2.37 1.30 -4.53
CA VAL A 164 3.05 1.44 -3.23
C VAL A 164 3.85 0.18 -2.97
N GLU A 165 5.18 0.29 -2.99
CA GLU A 165 6.09 -0.85 -2.83
C GLU A 165 7.22 -0.52 -1.85
N GLN A 166 7.78 -1.58 -1.28
CA GLN A 166 8.86 -1.49 -0.32
C GLN A 166 10.18 -1.15 -1.02
N GLU A 167 10.97 -0.28 -0.39
CA GLU A 167 12.28 0.10 -0.91
C GLU A 167 13.32 -0.97 -0.57
N GLY A 168 13.97 -1.50 -1.61
CA GLY A 168 15.04 -2.47 -1.47
C GLY A 168 15.95 -2.50 -2.68
N ASN A 169 16.94 -3.39 -2.67
CA ASN A 169 17.87 -3.53 -3.78
C ASN A 169 17.98 -5.00 -4.22
N ARG A 170 17.15 -5.38 -5.20
CA ARG A 170 17.15 -6.70 -5.86
C ARG A 170 18.43 -6.99 -6.67
N SER A 171 19.23 -5.97 -6.99
CA SER A 171 20.34 -6.07 -7.97
C SER A 171 21.72 -6.38 -7.39
N SER A 172 21.84 -6.66 -6.09
CA SER A 172 23.14 -6.96 -5.48
C SER A 172 23.65 -8.36 -5.88
N ILE A 173 24.69 -8.37 -6.71
CA ILE A 173 25.25 -9.57 -7.36
C ILE A 173 25.94 -10.49 -6.34
N SER A 174 26.49 -9.95 -5.25
CA SER A 174 27.19 -10.73 -4.21
C SER A 174 26.32 -10.97 -2.98
N PHE A 175 26.50 -12.13 -2.34
CA PHE A 175 25.91 -12.43 -1.03
C PHE A 175 26.21 -11.31 -0.02
N LEU A 176 27.47 -10.86 0.05
CA LEU A 176 27.89 -9.82 0.99
C LEU A 176 27.09 -8.51 0.78
N SER A 177 26.89 -8.09 -0.47
CA SER A 177 26.11 -6.88 -0.76
C SER A 177 24.62 -7.06 -0.39
N ARG A 178 24.02 -8.22 -0.67
CA ARG A 178 22.65 -8.56 -0.24
C ARG A 178 22.52 -8.57 1.28
N PHE A 179 23.48 -9.19 1.97
CA PHE A 179 23.52 -9.28 3.43
C PHE A 179 23.63 -7.91 4.08
N MET A 180 24.56 -7.07 3.63
CA MET A 180 24.75 -5.71 4.15
C MET A 180 23.50 -4.85 3.96
N GLU A 181 22.91 -4.87 2.76
CA GLU A 181 21.67 -4.13 2.48
C GLU A 181 20.53 -4.56 3.39
N SER A 182 20.38 -5.87 3.58
CA SER A 182 19.34 -6.46 4.43
C SER A 182 19.56 -6.14 5.90
N LEU A 183 20.81 -6.18 6.37
CA LEU A 183 21.18 -5.81 7.73
C LEU A 183 20.77 -4.37 8.03
N HIS A 184 21.06 -3.43 7.13
CA HIS A 184 20.64 -2.04 7.29
C HIS A 184 19.11 -1.87 7.26
N TYR A 185 18.40 -2.61 6.41
CA TYR A 185 16.94 -2.62 6.40
C TYR A 185 16.36 -3.13 7.72
N PHE A 186 16.79 -4.31 8.16
CA PHE A 186 16.27 -4.91 9.38
C PHE A 186 16.66 -4.08 10.60
N ALA A 187 17.88 -3.54 10.69
CA ALA A 187 18.25 -2.61 11.76
C ALA A 187 17.27 -1.43 11.85
N ALA A 188 16.98 -0.77 10.72
CA ALA A 188 16.00 0.32 10.68
C ALA A 188 14.59 -0.13 11.12
N MET A 189 14.15 -1.32 10.72
CA MET A 189 12.84 -1.86 11.14
C MET A 189 12.80 -2.16 12.63
N PHE A 190 13.82 -2.81 13.19
CA PHE A 190 13.91 -3.12 14.62
C PHE A 190 14.01 -1.85 15.47
N ASP A 191 14.85 -0.88 15.06
CA ASP A 191 14.94 0.44 15.72
C ASP A 191 13.58 1.16 15.68
N SER A 192 12.86 1.08 14.56
CA SER A 192 11.52 1.69 14.46
C SER A 192 10.47 1.03 15.35
N LEU A 193 10.60 -0.27 15.61
CA LEU A 193 9.73 -0.98 16.54
C LEU A 193 10.08 -0.64 17.99
N ASP A 194 11.36 -0.44 18.30
CA ASP A 194 11.83 0.01 19.62
C ASP A 194 11.27 1.39 19.98
N ASP A 195 11.24 2.31 19.02
CA ASP A 195 10.65 3.64 19.21
C ASP A 195 9.12 3.61 19.33
N CYS A 196 8.45 2.64 18.68
CA CYS A 196 6.99 2.53 18.69
C CYS A 196 6.44 1.70 19.87
N LEU A 197 7.22 0.78 20.44
CA LEU A 197 6.74 -0.23 21.39
C LEU A 197 7.72 -0.45 22.55
N PRO A 198 7.24 -0.59 23.79
CA PRO A 198 8.07 -0.99 24.92
C PRO A 198 8.83 -2.29 24.66
N LEU A 199 10.02 -2.43 25.24
CA LEU A 199 10.87 -3.64 25.17
C LEU A 199 10.07 -4.91 25.51
N GLU A 200 9.23 -4.84 26.53
CA GLU A 200 8.48 -5.99 27.07
C GLU A 200 7.15 -6.26 26.33
N SER A 201 6.90 -5.58 25.20
CA SER A 201 5.68 -5.77 24.41
C SER A 201 5.63 -7.16 23.76
N ALA A 202 4.57 -7.90 24.07
CA ALA A 202 4.30 -9.18 23.42
C ALA A 202 4.03 -9.00 21.92
N GLU A 203 3.39 -7.89 21.53
CA GLU A 203 3.15 -7.50 20.14
C GLU A 203 4.46 -7.29 19.38
N ARG A 204 5.41 -6.55 19.98
CA ARG A 204 6.75 -6.35 19.43
C ARG A 204 7.45 -7.68 19.19
N LEU A 205 7.52 -8.54 20.21
CA LEU A 205 8.14 -9.85 20.11
C LEU A 205 7.51 -10.69 18.99
N VAL A 206 6.18 -10.61 18.84
CA VAL A 206 5.44 -11.32 17.80
C VAL A 206 5.80 -10.80 16.40
N ILE A 207 5.92 -9.49 16.20
CA ILE A 207 6.37 -8.90 14.93
C ILE A 207 7.82 -9.30 14.63
N GLU A 208 8.73 -9.03 15.55
CA GLU A 208 10.17 -9.30 15.38
C GLU A 208 10.43 -10.78 15.06
N LYS A 209 9.83 -11.70 15.83
CA LYS A 209 10.05 -13.13 15.65
C LYS A 209 9.32 -13.72 14.45
N ASN A 210 8.03 -13.40 14.29
CA ASN A 210 7.17 -14.13 13.34
C ASN A 210 7.03 -13.44 11.98
N HIS A 211 7.43 -12.17 11.86
CA HIS A 211 7.45 -11.43 10.60
C HIS A 211 8.90 -11.21 10.18
N LEU A 212 9.65 -10.33 10.86
CA LEU A 212 11.01 -9.96 10.45
C LEU A 212 11.97 -11.16 10.50
N GLY A 213 11.93 -11.97 11.55
CA GLY A 213 12.76 -13.17 11.69
C GLY A 213 12.53 -14.21 10.58
N LYS A 214 11.31 -14.30 10.04
CA LYS A 214 11.02 -15.18 8.89
C LYS A 214 11.59 -14.63 7.59
N GLU A 215 11.52 -13.32 7.39
CA GLU A 215 12.12 -12.66 6.23
C GLU A 215 13.65 -12.79 6.25
N ILE A 216 14.28 -12.54 7.41
CA ILE A 216 15.73 -12.77 7.63
C ILE A 216 16.10 -14.21 7.29
N LYS A 217 15.36 -15.19 7.85
CA LYS A 217 15.61 -16.61 7.58
C LYS A 217 15.46 -16.95 6.10
N SER A 218 14.43 -16.41 5.43
CA SER A 218 14.23 -16.63 4.00
C SER A 218 15.40 -16.07 3.17
N LEU A 219 15.93 -14.91 3.57
CA LEU A 219 17.00 -14.23 2.87
C LEU A 219 18.34 -14.96 3.00
N LEU A 220 18.67 -15.44 4.21
CA LEU A 220 19.93 -16.14 4.48
C LEU A 220 20.02 -17.52 3.82
N ASN A 221 18.89 -18.22 3.62
CA ASN A 221 18.87 -19.56 3.03
C ASN A 221 18.91 -19.56 1.49
N TYR A 222 19.15 -18.42 0.86
CA TYR A 222 19.04 -18.26 -0.60
C TYR A 222 20.09 -19.05 -1.40
N ASP A 223 21.34 -19.11 -0.94
CA ASP A 223 22.46 -19.68 -1.72
C ASP A 223 22.32 -21.21 -1.99
N ASN A 224 21.31 -21.87 -1.41
CA ASN A 224 20.98 -23.27 -1.64
C ASN A 224 20.00 -23.52 -2.82
N GLY A 225 19.90 -22.59 -3.79
CA GLY A 225 19.16 -22.82 -5.05
C GLY A 225 17.64 -22.64 -4.96
N GLY A 226 17.15 -21.88 -3.99
CA GLY A 226 15.72 -21.52 -3.88
C GLY A 226 15.36 -20.29 -4.72
N ILE A 227 14.27 -20.37 -5.48
CA ILE A 227 13.77 -19.39 -6.47
C ILE A 227 13.44 -17.98 -5.91
N ASN A 228 13.54 -17.75 -4.59
CA ASN A 228 13.02 -16.52 -3.96
C ASN A 228 14.14 -15.54 -3.54
N CYS A 229 14.54 -14.68 -4.49
CA CYS A 229 15.44 -13.52 -4.32
C CYS A 229 14.86 -12.48 -3.34
N PRO A 230 15.64 -11.50 -2.83
CA PRO A 230 15.07 -10.32 -2.17
C PRO A 230 14.05 -9.69 -3.11
N LYS A 231 12.81 -9.58 -2.62
CA LYS A 231 11.65 -9.27 -3.47
C LYS A 231 11.66 -7.83 -3.97
N TYR A 232 12.12 -6.94 -3.10
CA TYR A 232 11.94 -5.50 -3.20
C TYR A 232 12.93 -4.82 -4.15
N GLU A 233 12.41 -3.93 -4.98
CA GLU A 233 13.16 -3.11 -5.93
C GLU A 233 13.14 -1.62 -5.54
N ARG A 234 14.14 -0.87 -5.99
CA ARG A 234 14.19 0.59 -5.78
C ARG A 234 13.10 1.28 -6.59
N MET A 235 12.66 2.45 -6.13
CA MET A 235 11.72 3.29 -6.88
C MET A 235 12.13 3.51 -8.34
N GLU A 236 13.42 3.73 -8.63
CA GLU A 236 13.89 3.98 -10.00
C GLU A 236 13.64 2.77 -10.92
N THR A 237 13.76 1.55 -10.39
CA THR A 237 13.45 0.32 -11.12
C THR A 237 11.95 0.20 -11.37
N TRP A 238 11.13 0.49 -10.35
CA TRP A 238 9.67 0.52 -10.50
C TRP A 238 9.21 1.56 -11.51
N LYS A 239 9.81 2.75 -11.48
CA LYS A 239 9.56 3.81 -12.46
C LYS A 239 9.85 3.34 -13.87
N ALA A 240 11.03 2.78 -14.11
CA ALA A 240 11.39 2.27 -15.44
C ALA A 240 10.40 1.18 -15.91
N ARG A 241 9.96 0.28 -15.02
CA ARG A 241 8.96 -0.74 -15.35
C ARG A 241 7.63 -0.11 -15.75
N MET A 242 7.13 0.86 -14.98
CA MET A 242 5.87 1.54 -15.27
C MET A 242 5.95 2.26 -16.62
N GLU A 243 7.02 3.03 -16.86
CA GLU A 243 7.22 3.76 -18.12
C GLU A 243 7.31 2.81 -19.33
N ASN A 244 8.02 1.69 -19.20
CA ASN A 244 8.12 0.66 -20.24
C ASN A 244 6.78 -0.03 -20.57
N HIS A 245 5.76 0.10 -19.72
CA HIS A 245 4.42 -0.44 -19.94
C HIS A 245 3.39 0.64 -20.29
N GLY A 246 3.85 1.80 -20.76
CA GLY A 246 2.99 2.87 -21.26
C GLY A 246 2.30 3.67 -20.16
N PHE A 247 2.89 3.73 -18.97
CA PHE A 247 2.43 4.59 -17.89
C PHE A 247 3.30 5.85 -17.79
N ARG A 248 2.71 6.95 -17.33
CA ARG A 248 3.44 8.19 -17.02
C ARG A 248 3.16 8.62 -15.58
N GLY A 249 4.23 8.97 -14.87
CA GLY A 249 4.16 9.38 -13.47
C GLY A 249 3.38 10.69 -13.28
N VAL A 250 2.60 10.74 -12.21
CA VAL A 250 1.74 11.87 -11.85
C VAL A 250 2.25 12.51 -10.57
N LYS A 251 2.28 13.84 -10.52
CA LYS A 251 2.62 14.56 -9.29
C LYS A 251 1.56 14.30 -8.22
N LEU A 252 1.98 13.96 -7.02
CA LEU A 252 1.10 13.91 -5.87
C LEU A 252 0.69 15.32 -5.47
N SER A 253 -0.52 15.46 -4.94
CA SER A 253 -0.98 16.72 -4.38
C SER A 253 -0.25 17.05 -3.08
N SER A 254 -0.33 18.32 -2.67
CA SER A 254 0.10 18.74 -1.34
C SER A 254 -0.72 18.07 -0.22
N LYS A 255 -1.97 17.66 -0.48
CA LYS A 255 -2.81 16.98 0.52
C LYS A 255 -2.21 15.62 0.91
N SER A 256 -1.72 14.82 -0.05
CA SER A 256 -1.05 13.54 0.23
C SER A 256 0.20 13.73 1.10
N MET A 257 1.01 14.75 0.81
CA MET A 257 2.19 15.09 1.61
C MET A 257 1.81 15.55 3.03
N ILE A 258 0.80 16.42 3.16
CA ILE A 258 0.32 16.91 4.46
C ILE A 258 -0.24 15.76 5.30
N GLN A 259 -1.05 14.89 4.70
CA GLN A 259 -1.64 13.73 5.37
C GLN A 259 -0.57 12.76 5.88
N ALA A 260 0.44 12.47 5.05
CA ALA A 260 1.58 11.63 5.45
C ALA A 260 2.35 12.24 6.63
N LYS A 261 2.61 13.56 6.61
CA LYS A 261 3.26 14.25 7.74
C LYS A 261 2.40 14.27 9.00
N LEU A 262 1.09 14.46 8.86
CA LEU A 262 0.15 14.46 9.98
C LEU A 262 0.06 13.07 10.65
N LEU A 263 0.06 12.00 9.85
CA LEU A 263 0.12 10.63 10.36
C LEU A 263 1.30 10.43 11.31
N LEU A 264 2.49 10.89 10.91
CA LEU A 264 3.68 10.78 11.76
C LEU A 264 3.54 11.60 13.04
N ARG A 265 3.02 12.83 12.96
CA ARG A 265 2.79 13.67 14.15
C ARG A 265 1.85 13.04 15.17
N ILE A 266 0.73 12.46 14.70
CA ILE A 266 -0.26 11.79 15.56
C ILE A 266 0.39 10.60 16.30
N ARG A 267 1.23 9.84 15.60
CA ARG A 267 1.95 8.68 16.16
C ARG A 267 3.01 9.09 17.18
N THR A 268 3.75 10.17 16.92
CA THR A 268 4.81 10.66 17.81
C THR A 268 4.31 11.24 19.13
N HIS A 269 2.99 11.45 19.31
CA HIS A 269 2.44 11.89 20.60
C HIS A 269 2.50 10.82 21.72
N TYR A 270 2.96 9.60 21.42
CA TYR A 270 3.36 8.61 22.43
C TYR A 270 4.82 8.76 22.91
N CYS A 271 5.60 9.70 22.34
CA CYS A 271 6.96 10.02 22.76
C CYS A 271 6.98 11.46 23.36
N PRO A 272 7.53 11.70 24.56
CA PRO A 272 7.43 13.01 25.20
C PRO A 272 8.13 14.09 24.37
N LEU A 273 7.44 15.23 24.25
CA LEU A 273 7.91 16.48 23.65
C LEU A 273 9.31 16.84 24.17
N GLN A 274 10.34 16.69 23.34
CA GLN A 274 11.58 17.44 23.52
C GLN A 274 11.38 18.83 22.89
N PHE A 275 10.97 19.78 23.73
CA PHE A 275 11.14 21.20 23.43
C PHE A 275 12.62 21.53 23.61
N ASN A 276 13.36 21.61 22.51
CA ASN A 276 14.47 22.54 22.29
C ASN A 276 15.02 22.31 20.89
N GLY A 277 14.83 23.30 20.00
CA GLY A 277 15.72 23.80 18.92
C GLY A 277 16.65 22.91 18.08
N GLU A 278 16.77 21.61 18.29
CA GLU A 278 17.65 20.69 17.56
C GLU A 278 16.79 19.69 16.81
N SER A 279 16.75 19.85 15.49
CA SER A 279 15.99 19.00 14.56
C SER A 279 16.73 17.69 14.30
N SER A 280 17.03 16.91 15.34
CA SER A 280 17.85 15.70 15.24
C SER A 280 17.47 14.61 16.24
N SER A 281 16.20 14.19 16.27
CA SER A 281 15.82 12.91 16.89
C SER A 281 15.43 11.91 15.80
N GLY A 282 16.26 10.86 15.62
CA GLY A 282 16.07 9.81 14.62
C GLY A 282 14.69 9.15 14.75
N GLY A 283 13.97 9.01 13.64
CA GLY A 283 12.61 8.52 13.65
C GLY A 283 12.01 8.42 12.25
N PHE A 284 10.70 8.18 12.15
CA PHE A 284 10.02 8.17 10.86
C PHE A 284 10.03 9.56 10.18
N ARG A 285 10.26 9.58 8.86
CA ARG A 285 10.29 10.79 8.02
C ARG A 285 9.54 10.54 6.72
N VAL A 286 9.01 11.61 6.12
CA VAL A 286 8.41 11.58 4.78
C VAL A 286 9.30 12.37 3.83
N PHE A 287 9.63 11.76 2.69
CA PHE A 287 10.49 12.33 1.66
C PHE A 287 9.69 12.56 0.38
N GLU A 288 9.86 13.73 -0.23
CA GLU A 288 9.44 13.95 -1.61
C GLU A 288 10.48 13.37 -2.56
N ARG A 289 10.04 12.71 -3.63
CA ARG A 289 10.89 12.03 -4.60
C ARG A 289 10.42 12.33 -6.02
N ASP A 290 11.35 12.19 -6.97
CA ASP A 290 11.09 12.32 -8.42
C ASP A 290 10.26 13.57 -8.79
N ASP A 291 10.71 14.74 -8.36
CA ASP A 291 10.06 16.04 -8.62
C ASP A 291 8.58 16.10 -8.15
N GLY A 292 8.28 15.41 -7.06
CA GLY A 292 6.94 15.32 -6.47
C GLY A 292 6.05 14.23 -7.08
N ARG A 293 6.57 13.37 -7.96
CA ARG A 293 5.84 12.22 -8.53
C ARG A 293 5.81 10.99 -7.63
N ALA A 294 6.58 11.01 -6.56
CA ALA A 294 6.56 9.97 -5.54
C ALA A 294 6.78 10.57 -4.14
N ILE A 295 6.27 9.87 -3.13
CA ILE A 295 6.58 10.16 -1.72
C ILE A 295 7.03 8.88 -1.03
N SER A 296 8.07 8.98 -0.20
CA SER A 296 8.60 7.84 0.55
C SER A 296 8.41 8.03 2.06
N LEU A 297 8.02 6.97 2.75
CA LEU A 297 8.21 6.84 4.19
C LEU A 297 9.60 6.26 4.44
N GLY A 298 10.37 6.90 5.31
CA GLY A 298 11.66 6.40 5.74
C GLY A 298 11.79 6.36 7.26
N TRP A 299 12.77 5.59 7.72
CA TRP A 299 13.28 5.63 9.08
C TRP A 299 14.66 6.28 9.04
N GLN A 300 14.80 7.41 9.73
CA GLN A 300 15.94 8.32 9.57
C GLN A 300 16.12 8.66 8.08
N ASP A 301 17.31 8.51 7.51
CA ASP A 301 17.58 8.81 6.10
C ASP A 301 17.31 7.62 5.15
N ARG A 302 16.89 6.48 5.69
CA ARG A 302 16.61 5.29 4.90
C ARG A 302 15.14 5.22 4.50
N CYS A 303 14.85 5.28 3.20
CA CYS A 303 13.51 5.02 2.70
C CYS A 303 13.13 3.54 2.91
N LEU A 304 11.92 3.32 3.40
CA LEU A 304 11.35 1.99 3.67
C LEU A 304 10.24 1.64 2.69
N LEU A 305 9.40 2.64 2.34
CA LEU A 305 8.26 2.48 1.45
C LEU A 305 8.17 3.67 0.52
N THR A 306 7.78 3.43 -0.73
CA THR A 306 7.51 4.51 -1.69
C THR A 306 6.14 4.34 -2.34
N ALA A 307 5.36 5.43 -2.31
CA ALA A 307 4.09 5.57 -3.00
C ALA A 307 4.25 6.47 -4.24
N SER A 308 3.69 6.04 -5.37
CA SER A 308 3.73 6.76 -6.65
C SER A 308 2.42 6.60 -7.41
N LEU A 309 2.13 7.57 -8.27
CA LEU A 309 0.88 7.65 -9.03
C LEU A 309 1.16 7.64 -10.53
N TRP A 310 0.30 6.97 -11.30
CA TRP A 310 0.52 6.76 -12.72
C TRP A 310 -0.79 6.84 -13.51
N HIS A 311 -0.73 7.35 -14.74
CA HIS A 311 -1.83 7.25 -15.70
C HIS A 311 -1.36 6.52 -16.97
N CYS A 312 -2.29 5.90 -17.69
CA CYS A 312 -2.00 5.32 -19.01
C CYS A 312 -1.70 6.43 -20.03
N VAL A 313 -0.74 6.18 -20.92
CA VAL A 313 -0.44 6.96 -22.13
C VAL A 313 -0.95 6.21 -23.36
#